data_AF-A0AAJ6NT02-F1
#
_entry.id   AF-A0AAJ6NT02-F1
#
_cell.length_a   1.000
_cell.length_b   1.000
_cell.length_c   1.000
_cell.angle_alpha   90.00
_cell.angle_beta   90.00
_cell.angle_gamma   90.00
#
_symmetry.space_group_name_H-M   'P 1'
#
loop_
_entity.id
_entity.type
_entity.pdbx_description
1 polymer ?
#
loop_
_entity_poly.entity_id
_entity_poly.type
_entity_poly.pdbx_seq_one_letter_code
_entity_poly.pdbx_strand_id
1 'polypeptide(L)' 'MRRRRAKGWQTGGRTYHYVPQTRLVFRLMEQTGLSEITVRKQIRDERLWLLQQDYGTTTITSADV' A
#
# COMPACT_ATOMS: atom_id res chain seq x y z
N MET A 1 27.74 0.44 -38.98
CA MET A 1 27.51 -0.33 -37.74
C MET A 1 26.56 0.43 -36.82
N ARG A 2 25.29 0.03 -36.75
CA ARG A 2 24.26 0.71 -35.93
C ARG A 2 24.28 0.10 -34.53
N ARG A 3 24.81 0.83 -33.54
CA ARG A 3 24.85 0.40 -32.13
C ARG A 3 23.41 0.28 -31.61
N ARG A 4 22.87 -0.95 -31.56
CA ARG A 4 21.62 -1.26 -30.85
C ARG A 4 21.87 -0.99 -29.37
N ARG A 5 21.35 0.13 -28.85
CA ARG A 5 21.30 0.36 -27.41
C ARG A 5 20.42 -0.73 -26.82
N ALA A 6 20.99 -1.59 -25.98
CA ALA A 6 20.21 -2.54 -25.20
C ALA A 6 19.18 -1.72 -24.41
N LYS A 7 17.90 -1.97 -24.68
CA LYS A 7 16.81 -1.41 -23.91
C LYS A 7 16.94 -2.07 -22.54
N GLY A 8 17.67 -1.43 -21.64
CA GLY A 8 17.79 -1.88 -20.26
C GLY A 8 16.38 -2.17 -19.79
N TRP A 9 16.11 -3.40 -19.37
CA TRP A 9 14.85 -3.74 -18.77
C TRP A 9 14.75 -2.80 -17.58
N GLN A 10 13.87 -1.80 -17.68
CA GLN A 10 13.43 -1.09 -16.50
C GLN A 10 12.80 -2.19 -15.66
N THR A 11 13.58 -2.67 -14.69
CA THR A 11 13.10 -3.42 -13.53
C THR A 11 12.23 -2.43 -12.77
N GLY A 12 11.11 -2.06 -13.39
CA GLY A 12 10.07 -1.24 -12.80
C GLY A 12 9.55 -2.08 -11.67
N GLY A 13 10.10 -1.86 -10.48
CA GLY A 13 9.56 -2.39 -9.25
C GLY A 13 8.09 -2.05 -9.29
N ARG A 14 7.24 -3.07 -9.47
CA ARG A 14 5.82 -2.91 -9.21
C ARG A 14 5.76 -2.58 -7.73
N THR A 15 5.66 -1.30 -7.42
CA THR A 15 5.41 -0.83 -6.07
C THR A 15 4.14 -1.54 -5.65
N TYR A 16 4.28 -2.48 -4.72
CA TYR A 16 3.14 -3.22 -4.21
C TYR A 16 2.33 -2.24 -3.39
N HIS A 17 1.14 -1.89 -3.87
CA HIS A 17 0.20 -1.05 -3.16
C HIS A 17 -0.84 -1.95 -2.50
N TYR A 18 -1.01 -1.82 -1.20
CA TYR A 18 -1.98 -2.62 -0.46
C TYR A 18 -3.39 -2.06 -0.71
N VAL A 19 -4.29 -2.93 -1.16
CA VAL A 19 -5.70 -2.57 -1.35
C VAL A 19 -6.55 -3.41 -0.40
N PRO A 20 -7.27 -2.79 0.55
CA PRO A 20 -8.11 -3.53 1.46
C PRO A 20 -9.28 -4.17 0.72
N GLN A 21 -9.67 -5.37 1.14
CA GLN A 21 -10.80 -6.09 0.57
C GLN A 21 -12.10 -5.30 0.78
N THR A 22 -12.92 -5.17 -0.26
CA THR A 22 -14.19 -4.44 -0.22
C THR A 22 -15.13 -4.93 0.89
N ARG A 23 -15.18 -6.26 1.13
CA ARG A 23 -16.00 -6.85 2.20
C ARG A 23 -15.56 -6.39 3.60
N LEU A 24 -14.26 -6.22 3.82
CA LEU A 24 -13.73 -5.69 5.08
C LEU A 24 -14.17 -4.24 5.28
N VAL A 25 -14.05 -3.42 4.23
CA VAL A 25 -14.42 -2.01 4.25
C VAL A 25 -15.90 -1.84 4.59
N PHE A 26 -16.80 -2.55 3.90
CA PHE A 26 -18.24 -2.46 4.18
C PHE A 26 -18.61 -2.92 5.58
N ARG A 27 -18.04 -4.03 6.05
CA ARG A 27 -18.29 -4.49 7.42
C ARG A 27 -17.88 -3.45 8.46
N LEU A 28 -16.73 -2.80 8.27
CA LEU A 28 -16.25 -1.76 9.20
C LEU A 28 -17.11 -0.49 9.12
N MET A 29 -17.57 -0.11 7.93
CA MET A 29 -18.53 0.99 7.77
C MET A 29 -19.82 0.71 8.56
N GLU A 30 -20.40 -0.48 8.44
CA GLU A 30 -21.60 -0.86 9.21
C GLU A 30 -21.35 -0.84 10.73
N GLN A 31 -20.21 -1.36 11.18
CA GLN A 31 -19.91 -1.47 12.61
C GLN A 31 -19.60 -0.13 13.27
N THR A 32 -18.99 0.81 12.54
CA THR A 32 -18.49 2.07 13.10
C THR A 32 -19.34 3.28 12.72
N GLY A 33 -20.20 3.16 11.70
CA GLY A 33 -20.92 4.29 11.12
C GLY A 33 -20.03 5.28 10.37
N LEU A 34 -18.75 4.94 10.14
CA LEU A 34 -17.79 5.82 9.46
C LEU A 34 -17.96 5.78 7.94
N SER A 35 -17.55 6.87 7.29
CA SER A 35 -17.47 6.93 5.83
C SER A 35 -16.44 5.96 5.27
N GLU A 36 -16.64 5.51 4.03
CA GLU A 36 -15.69 4.64 3.32
C GLU A 36 -14.27 5.22 3.30
N ILE A 37 -14.15 6.54 3.05
CA ILE A 37 -12.87 7.25 2.99
C ILE A 37 -12.15 7.16 4.34
N THR A 38 -12.89 7.37 5.43
CA THR A 38 -12.34 7.31 6.80
C THR A 38 -11.88 5.88 7.14
N VAL A 39 -12.70 4.88 6.82
CA VAL A 39 -12.36 3.46 7.06
C VAL A 39 -11.12 3.06 6.27
N ARG A 40 -11.05 3.42 4.99
CA ARG A 40 -9.87 3.13 4.15
C ARG A 40 -8.60 3.81 4.67
N LYS A 41 -8.73 5.05 5.16
CA LYS A 41 -7.63 5.78 5.79
C LYS A 41 -7.14 5.06 7.05
N GLN A 42 -8.04 4.69 7.96
CA GLN A 42 -7.68 3.95 9.17
C GLN A 42 -6.96 2.63 8.87
N ILE A 43 -7.49 1.85 7.93
CA ILE A 43 -6.85 0.59 7.52
C ILE A 43 -5.42 0.84 7.01
N ARG A 44 -5.21 1.90 6.23
CA ARG A 44 -3.88 2.27 5.73
C ARG A 44 -2.93 2.64 6.87
N ASP A 45 -3.39 3.48 7.80
CA ASP A 45 -2.59 3.97 8.91
C ASP A 45 -2.22 2.82 9.87
N GLU A 46 -3.18 1.95 10.20
CA GLU A 46 -2.93 0.74 11.00
C GLU A 46 -1.97 -0.22 10.29
N ARG A 47 -2.13 -0.42 8.97
CA ARG A 47 -1.23 -1.27 8.19
C ARG A 47 0.20 -0.74 8.21
N LEU A 48 0.38 0.57 8.05
CA LEU A 48 1.69 1.21 8.14
C LEU A 48 2.30 1.01 9.52
N TRP A 49 1.53 1.23 10.58
CA TRP A 49 1.98 1.04 11.95
C TRP A 49 2.43 -0.41 12.20
N LEU A 50 1.65 -1.40 11.77
CA LEU A 50 1.99 -2.82 11.89
C LEU A 50 3.29 -3.14 11.14
N LEU A 51 3.43 -2.67 9.91
CA LEU A 51 4.65 -2.87 9.14
C LEU A 51 5.88 -2.26 9.82
N GLN A 52 5.75 -1.08 10.40
CA GLN A 52 6.83 -0.43 11.15
C GLN A 52 7.21 -1.19 12.43
N GLN A 53 6.24 -1.85 13.09
CA GLN A 53 6.52 -2.74 14.22
C GLN A 53 7.28 -4.00 13.78
N ASP A 54 6.90 -4.61 12.66
CA ASP A 54 7.47 -5.87 12.19
C ASP A 54 8.89 -5.72 11.60
N TYR A 55 9.13 -4.64 10.84
CA TYR A 55 10.36 -4.46 10.04
C TYR A 55 11.23 -3.27 10.47
N GLY A 56 10.78 -2.49 11.46
CA GLY A 56 11.47 -1.29 11.93
C GLY A 56 11.01 0.00 11.23
N THR A 57 10.99 1.10 11.99
CA THR A 57 10.38 2.38 11.61
C THR A 57 11.09 3.14 10.50
N THR A 58 12.40 2.93 10.29
CA THR A 58 13.21 3.79 9.42
C THR A 58 13.14 3.42 7.94
N THR A 59 12.66 2.22 7.62
CA THR A 59 12.67 1.68 6.25
C THR A 59 11.29 1.72 5.60
N ILE A 60 10.20 1.84 6.36
CA ILE A 60 8.83 1.75 5.86
C ILE A 60 8.11 3.09 5.97
N THR A 61 7.56 3.53 4.84
CA THR A 61 6.92 4.82 4.64
C THR A 61 5.48 4.66 4.15
N SER A 62 4.73 5.77 4.08
CA SER A 62 3.37 5.77 3.51
C SER A 62 3.31 5.36 2.04
N ALA A 63 4.44 5.25 1.34
CA ALA A 63 4.49 4.76 -0.05
C ALA A 63 4.40 3.23 -0.15
N ASP A 64 4.66 2.52 0.96
CA ASP A 64 4.68 1.06 1.05
C ASP A 64 3.30 0.46 1.38
N VAL A 65 2.30 1.33 1.59
CA VAL A 65 0.89 0.99 1.90
C VAL A 65 -0.06 1.59 0.87
#